data_AF-A0A971LJ32-F1
#
_entry.id   AF-A0A971LJ32-F1
#
_cell.length_a   1.000
_cell.length_b   1.000
_cell.length_c   1.000
_cell.angle_alpha   90.00
_cell.angle_beta   90.00
_cell.angle_gamma   90.00
#
_symmetry.space_group_name_H-M   'P 1'
#
loop_
_entity.id
_entity.type
_entity.pdbx_description
1 polymer ?
#
loop_
_entity_poly.entity_id
_entity_poly.type
_entity_poly.pdbx_seq_one_letter_code
_entity_poly.pdbx_strand_id
1 'polypeptide(L)'
;MFKHDKNLLHQVRVERPNPQYAAMLQEQLGGPQGELKAAMQYLAQSFRIKDPAIKDLFLDIAAEELSHMEMVATMINMLNGHDVDATKQQTGTIEAHTLYGLGPGLTNASGQLWTAAYVNATGDLVADLLSNMAAEQRAKVVYEYLYRQINDKGVRETIGFLLNREEAHNALFREALEKVRDTGSNRDFGTTLHAQQYFDLSTPGRYFANPNTSPERRLDGARPEQPQYPQDR
;
A
#
# COMPACT_ATOMS: atom_id res chain seq x y z
N MET A 1 3.75 -4.67 -22.73
CA MET A 1 3.98 -3.38 -23.41
C MET A 1 3.11 -2.36 -22.69
N PHE A 2 3.66 -1.24 -22.22
CA PHE A 2 2.87 -0.13 -21.67
C PHE A 2 2.40 0.77 -22.81
N LYS A 3 1.20 1.33 -22.66
CA LYS A 3 0.65 2.39 -23.52
C LYS A 3 0.17 3.51 -22.60
N HIS A 4 0.28 4.75 -23.07
CA HIS A 4 -0.22 5.92 -22.37
C HIS A 4 -1.37 6.52 -23.17
N ASP A 5 -2.48 6.77 -22.46
CA ASP A 5 -3.60 7.58 -22.95
C ASP A 5 -3.55 8.93 -22.22
N LYS A 6 -3.87 10.01 -22.92
CA LYS A 6 -3.81 11.37 -22.33
C LYS A 6 -4.93 11.62 -21.31
N ASN A 7 -5.97 10.81 -21.33
CA ASN A 7 -7.08 10.93 -20.39
C ASN A 7 -6.70 10.33 -19.04
N LEU A 8 -6.92 11.08 -17.97
CA LEU A 8 -6.84 10.58 -16.60
C LEU A 8 -8.02 9.62 -16.34
N LEU A 9 -7.82 8.60 -15.49
CA LEU A 9 -8.88 7.66 -15.09
C LEU A 9 -10.08 8.36 -14.45
N HIS A 10 -9.81 9.45 -13.72
CA HIS A 10 -10.81 10.34 -13.17
C HIS A 10 -10.33 11.78 -13.32
N GLN A 11 -11.27 12.71 -13.55
CA GLN A 11 -10.91 14.11 -13.77
C GLN A 11 -10.37 14.73 -12.48
N VAL A 12 -9.17 15.30 -12.55
CA VAL A 12 -8.58 16.07 -11.46
C VAL A 12 -8.99 17.53 -11.57
N ARG A 13 -9.48 18.11 -10.46
CA ARG A 13 -9.89 19.52 -10.36
C ARG A 13 -9.38 20.12 -9.06
N VAL A 14 -8.96 21.38 -9.11
CA VAL A 14 -8.52 22.18 -7.96
C VAL A 14 -9.15 23.57 -8.09
N GLU A 15 -9.80 24.07 -7.05
CA GLU A 15 -10.46 25.38 -7.02
C GLU A 15 -9.44 26.52 -7.02
N ARG A 16 -8.33 26.35 -6.29
CA ARG A 16 -7.23 27.33 -6.19
C ARG A 16 -5.92 26.69 -5.74
N PRO A 17 -4.76 27.27 -6.10
CA PRO A 17 -3.46 26.83 -5.58
C PRO A 17 -3.45 26.79 -4.04
N ASN A 18 -2.85 25.73 -3.51
CA ASN A 18 -2.58 25.51 -2.09
C ASN A 18 -1.29 24.69 -1.93
N PRO A 19 -0.11 25.33 -2.05
CA PRO A 19 1.18 24.65 -2.01
C PRO A 19 1.48 23.91 -0.69
N GLN A 20 0.92 24.36 0.44
CA GLN A 20 1.04 23.64 1.72
C GLN A 20 0.35 22.28 1.65
N TYR A 21 -0.84 22.24 1.05
CA TYR A 21 -1.54 20.97 0.87
C TYR A 21 -0.86 20.09 -0.17
N ALA A 22 -0.30 20.68 -1.23
CA ALA A 22 0.53 19.94 -2.20
C ALA A 22 1.69 19.21 -1.50
N ALA A 23 2.37 19.87 -0.55
CA ALA A 23 3.43 19.25 0.23
C ALA A 23 2.95 18.07 1.09
N MET A 24 1.75 18.15 1.70
CA MET A 24 1.17 17.00 2.42
C MET A 24 0.76 15.87 1.47
N LEU A 25 0.22 16.21 0.31
CA LEU A 25 -0.23 15.25 -0.69
C LEU A 25 0.94 14.45 -1.32
N GLN A 26 2.17 14.96 -1.24
CA GLN A 26 3.39 14.20 -1.59
C GLN A 26 3.47 12.85 -0.87
N GLU A 27 2.88 12.71 0.32
CA GLU A 27 2.80 11.43 1.03
C GLU A 27 2.15 10.33 0.18
N GLN A 28 1.14 10.68 -0.63
CA GLN A 28 0.49 9.74 -1.54
C GLN A 28 1.17 9.59 -2.89
N LEU A 29 2.16 10.44 -3.21
CA LEU A 29 2.99 10.23 -4.38
C LEU A 29 4.23 9.39 -4.05
N GLY A 30 5.15 9.96 -3.27
CA GLY A 30 6.46 9.39 -2.97
C GLY A 30 6.60 8.83 -1.55
N GLY A 31 5.54 8.84 -0.74
CA GLY A 31 5.56 8.24 0.59
C GLY A 31 5.52 6.70 0.60
N PRO A 32 5.79 6.08 1.76
CA PRO A 32 5.84 4.63 1.92
C PRO A 32 4.48 3.94 1.75
N GLN A 33 3.38 4.69 1.76
CA GLN A 33 2.02 4.18 1.52
C GLN A 33 1.36 4.81 0.28
N GLY A 34 2.15 5.51 -0.55
CA GLY A 34 1.66 6.19 -1.74
C GLY A 34 1.62 5.31 -2.99
N GLU A 35 1.10 5.88 -4.06
CA GLU A 35 0.77 5.21 -5.33
C GLU A 35 2.00 4.60 -6.01
N LEU A 36 3.14 5.31 -5.99
CA LEU A 36 4.36 4.78 -6.59
C LEU A 36 4.79 3.48 -5.90
N LYS A 37 4.66 3.40 -4.56
CA LYS A 37 4.97 2.18 -3.83
C LYS A 37 4.00 1.06 -4.19
N ALA A 38 2.70 1.34 -4.30
CA ALA A 38 1.69 0.37 -4.65
C ALA A 38 1.96 -0.23 -6.05
N ALA A 39 2.10 0.63 -7.05
CA ALA A 39 2.44 0.26 -8.42
C ALA A 39 3.68 -0.63 -8.50
N MET A 40 4.79 -0.21 -7.88
CA MET A 40 6.06 -0.94 -7.94
C MET A 40 5.99 -2.27 -7.19
N GLN A 41 5.27 -2.32 -6.07
CA GLN A 41 5.10 -3.56 -5.31
C GLN A 41 4.34 -4.62 -6.10
N TYR A 42 3.18 -4.26 -6.65
CA TYR A 42 2.31 -5.21 -7.34
C TYR A 42 2.96 -5.68 -8.65
N LEU A 43 3.62 -4.76 -9.36
CA LEU A 43 4.41 -5.10 -10.54
C LEU A 43 5.54 -6.08 -10.20
N ALA A 44 6.33 -5.80 -9.15
CA ALA A 44 7.47 -6.65 -8.77
C ALA A 44 7.01 -8.07 -8.37
N GLN A 45 5.94 -8.17 -7.58
CA GLN A 45 5.39 -9.45 -7.14
C GLN A 45 4.86 -10.28 -8.32
N SER A 46 4.21 -9.63 -9.31
CA SER A 46 3.59 -10.29 -10.47
C SER A 46 4.54 -11.23 -11.24
N PHE A 47 5.85 -10.95 -11.25
CA PHE A 47 6.82 -11.70 -12.04
C PHE A 47 7.06 -13.12 -11.53
N ARG A 48 6.74 -13.42 -10.27
CA ARG A 48 6.87 -14.76 -9.67
C ARG A 48 5.56 -15.53 -9.61
N ILE A 49 4.43 -14.88 -9.84
CA ILE A 49 3.11 -15.51 -9.78
C ILE A 49 2.95 -16.48 -10.95
N LYS A 50 2.64 -17.73 -10.62
CA LYS A 50 2.46 -18.82 -11.60
C LYS A 50 1.03 -18.94 -12.10
N ASP A 51 0.05 -18.66 -11.23
CA ASP A 51 -1.35 -18.64 -11.62
C ASP A 51 -1.60 -17.47 -12.58
N PRO A 52 -1.98 -17.72 -13.84
CA PRO A 52 -2.13 -16.65 -14.83
C PRO A 52 -3.19 -15.62 -14.45
N ALA A 53 -4.30 -16.02 -13.80
CA ALA A 53 -5.38 -15.11 -13.45
C ALA A 53 -5.00 -14.20 -12.28
N ILE A 54 -4.29 -14.74 -11.28
CA ILE A 54 -3.79 -13.91 -10.16
C ILE A 54 -2.66 -12.99 -10.65
N LYS A 55 -1.81 -13.48 -11.57
CA LYS A 55 -0.77 -12.64 -12.17
C LYS A 55 -1.38 -11.46 -12.94
N ASP A 56 -2.43 -11.72 -13.71
CA ASP A 56 -3.18 -10.71 -14.46
C ASP A 56 -3.74 -9.64 -13.51
N LEU A 57 -4.40 -10.07 -12.42
CA LEU A 57 -4.90 -9.15 -11.39
C LEU A 57 -3.82 -8.21 -10.83
N PHE A 58 -2.62 -8.72 -10.53
CA PHE A 58 -1.53 -7.90 -10.01
C PHE A 58 -1.01 -6.89 -11.04
N LEU A 59 -0.95 -7.30 -12.31
CA LEU A 59 -0.53 -6.41 -13.40
C LEU A 59 -1.58 -5.33 -13.68
N ASP A 60 -2.86 -5.69 -13.63
CA ASP A 60 -3.98 -4.76 -13.81
C ASP A 60 -3.99 -3.70 -12.71
N ILE A 61 -3.94 -4.12 -11.44
CA ILE A 61 -3.88 -3.17 -10.32
C ILE A 61 -2.59 -2.35 -10.39
N ALA A 62 -1.42 -2.94 -10.67
CA ALA A 62 -0.18 -2.18 -10.83
C ALA A 62 -0.27 -1.10 -11.91
N ALA A 63 -0.95 -1.38 -13.02
CA ALA A 63 -1.16 -0.41 -14.08
C ALA A 63 -2.15 0.70 -13.64
N GLU A 64 -3.18 0.34 -12.90
CA GLU A 64 -4.11 1.30 -12.29
C GLU A 64 -3.42 2.23 -11.29
N GLU A 65 -2.53 1.72 -10.43
CA GLU A 65 -1.77 2.55 -9.48
C GLU A 65 -0.81 3.52 -10.18
N LEU A 66 -0.29 3.17 -11.37
CA LEU A 66 0.48 4.13 -12.18
C LEU A 66 -0.41 5.28 -12.67
N SER A 67 -1.67 5.01 -12.98
CA SER A 67 -2.64 6.06 -13.31
C SER A 67 -3.07 6.87 -12.09
N HIS A 68 -3.20 6.26 -10.91
CA HIS A 68 -3.41 6.99 -9.66
C HIS A 68 -2.24 7.91 -9.34
N MET A 69 -1.01 7.42 -9.51
CA MET A 69 0.21 8.23 -9.38
C MET A 69 0.19 9.45 -10.32
N GLU A 70 -0.24 9.28 -11.58
CA GLU A 70 -0.41 10.40 -12.54
C GLU A 70 -1.48 11.40 -12.07
N MET A 71 -2.61 10.93 -11.54
CA MET A 71 -3.66 11.78 -10.99
C MET A 71 -3.16 12.57 -9.78
N VAL A 72 -2.47 11.93 -8.83
CA VAL A 72 -1.91 12.58 -7.64
C VAL A 72 -0.84 13.60 -8.04
N ALA A 73 0.06 13.25 -8.95
CA ALA A 73 1.08 14.16 -9.47
C ALA A 73 0.46 15.38 -10.18
N THR A 74 -0.60 15.17 -10.95
CA THR A 74 -1.38 16.24 -11.59
C THR A 74 -2.01 17.16 -10.55
N MET A 75 -2.62 16.58 -9.51
CA MET A 75 -3.24 17.32 -8.42
C MET A 75 -2.21 18.16 -7.65
N ILE A 76 -1.05 17.60 -7.34
CA ILE A 76 0.08 18.31 -6.69
C ILE A 76 0.54 19.50 -7.55
N ASN A 77 0.73 19.29 -8.85
CA ASN A 77 1.13 20.34 -9.77
C ASN A 77 0.09 21.48 -9.81
N MET A 78 -1.20 21.16 -9.90
CA MET A 78 -2.27 22.17 -9.87
C MET A 78 -2.32 22.93 -8.54
N LEU A 79 -2.08 22.25 -7.42
CA LEU A 79 -2.05 22.86 -6.09
C LEU A 79 -0.81 23.75 -5.88
N ASN A 80 0.33 23.41 -6.49
CA ASN A 80 1.52 24.26 -6.47
C ASN A 80 1.34 25.55 -7.31
N GLY A 81 0.49 25.51 -8.34
CA GLY A 81 0.35 26.59 -9.31
C GLY A 81 1.39 26.51 -10.43
N HIS A 82 1.41 27.51 -11.31
CA HIS A 82 2.23 27.48 -12.53
C HIS A 82 3.50 28.32 -12.47
N ASP A 83 3.45 29.48 -11.82
CA ASP A 83 4.56 30.43 -11.82
C ASP A 83 5.38 30.29 -10.53
N VAL A 84 6.64 29.90 -10.66
CA VAL A 84 7.59 29.89 -9.56
C VAL A 84 7.86 31.33 -9.12
N ASP A 85 7.43 31.70 -7.92
CA ASP A 85 7.82 32.94 -7.27
C ASP A 85 8.69 32.63 -6.04
N ALA A 86 10.01 32.60 -6.25
CA ALA A 86 10.99 32.30 -5.19
C ALA A 86 10.92 33.29 -4.01
N THR A 87 10.31 34.47 -4.19
CA THR A 87 10.16 35.47 -3.12
C THR A 87 8.94 35.22 -2.24
N LYS A 88 7.99 34.39 -2.68
CA LYS A 88 6.74 34.07 -1.97
C LYS A 88 6.74 32.70 -1.32
N GLN A 89 7.92 32.09 -1.15
CA GLN A 89 8.03 30.80 -0.51
C GLN A 89 7.47 30.84 0.92
N GLN A 90 6.64 29.85 1.25
CA GLN A 90 6.01 29.70 2.56
C GLN A 90 6.53 28.44 3.27
N THR A 91 6.34 28.36 4.59
CA THR A 91 6.65 27.15 5.36
C THR A 91 6.02 25.92 4.72
N GLY A 92 6.79 24.83 4.62
CA GLY A 92 6.36 23.56 4.01
C GLY A 92 6.48 23.48 2.48
N THR A 93 6.89 24.56 1.80
CA THR A 93 6.93 24.60 0.32
C THR A 93 8.35 24.65 -0.25
N ILE A 94 9.35 24.39 0.61
CA ILE A 94 10.77 24.66 0.33
C ILE A 94 11.24 23.87 -0.89
N GLU A 95 11.17 22.55 -0.85
CA GLU A 95 11.67 21.72 -1.95
C GLU A 95 10.92 21.97 -3.26
N ALA A 96 9.61 22.21 -3.20
CA ALA A 96 8.82 22.58 -4.37
C ALA A 96 9.38 23.85 -5.04
N HIS A 97 9.71 24.89 -4.26
CA HIS A 97 10.17 26.18 -4.81
C HIS A 97 11.67 26.23 -5.13
N THR A 98 12.50 25.39 -4.48
CA THR A 98 13.97 25.46 -4.61
C THR A 98 14.57 24.33 -5.44
N LEU A 99 13.99 23.13 -5.38
CA LEU A 99 14.54 21.93 -6.01
C LEU A 99 13.71 21.47 -7.21
N TYR A 100 12.38 21.44 -7.07
CA TYR A 100 11.48 20.84 -8.06
C TYR A 100 10.82 21.84 -9.02
N GLY A 101 10.98 23.15 -8.80
CA GLY A 101 10.40 24.18 -9.67
C GLY A 101 8.86 24.06 -9.78
N LEU A 102 8.19 23.84 -8.66
CA LEU A 102 6.75 23.52 -8.50
C LEU A 102 6.32 22.15 -9.04
N GLY A 103 7.21 21.38 -9.64
CA GLY A 103 6.94 20.03 -10.07
C GLY A 103 6.68 19.06 -8.90
N PRO A 104 5.90 18.00 -9.11
CA PRO A 104 5.75 16.92 -8.13
C PRO A 104 7.08 16.16 -7.99
N GLY A 105 7.67 16.20 -6.79
CA GLY A 105 8.88 15.42 -6.46
C GLY A 105 8.53 14.00 -6.03
N LEU A 106 9.37 13.01 -6.33
CA LEU A 106 9.23 11.65 -5.78
C LEU A 106 9.74 11.60 -4.33
N THR A 107 9.11 12.37 -3.47
CA THR A 107 9.37 12.47 -2.04
C THR A 107 8.09 12.26 -1.24
N ASN A 108 8.23 11.94 0.04
CA ASN A 108 7.12 11.98 0.99
C ASN A 108 6.86 13.42 1.50
N ALA A 109 5.88 13.60 2.38
CA ALA A 109 5.51 14.93 2.87
C ALA A 109 6.61 15.62 3.72
N SER A 110 7.62 14.88 4.18
CA SER A 110 8.78 15.40 4.91
C SER A 110 10.02 15.61 4.03
N GLY A 111 9.93 15.39 2.72
CA GLY A 111 11.04 15.52 1.77
C GLY A 111 11.97 14.31 1.68
N GLN A 112 11.64 13.20 2.33
CA GLN A 112 12.41 11.97 2.16
C GLN A 112 12.18 11.40 0.75
N LEU A 113 13.27 11.13 0.03
CA LEU A 113 13.22 10.50 -1.29
C LEU A 113 12.53 9.13 -1.21
N TRP A 114 11.66 8.87 -2.19
CA TRP A 114 11.10 7.53 -2.38
C TRP A 114 12.23 6.52 -2.53
N THR A 115 12.06 5.35 -1.92
CA THR A 115 13.06 4.28 -1.96
C THR A 115 12.40 2.93 -2.20
N ALA A 116 13.08 2.08 -2.97
CA ALA A 116 12.67 0.69 -3.18
C ALA A 116 12.59 -0.11 -1.88
N ALA A 117 13.19 0.38 -0.78
CA ALA A 117 13.04 -0.21 0.54
C ALA A 117 11.58 -0.22 1.07
N TYR A 118 10.66 0.54 0.46
CA TYR A 118 9.23 0.49 0.79
C TYR A 118 8.50 -0.71 0.16
N VAL A 119 9.09 -1.37 -0.84
CA VAL A 119 8.46 -2.47 -1.56
C VAL A 119 8.69 -3.79 -0.84
N ASN A 120 7.59 -4.50 -0.53
CA ASN A 120 7.63 -5.85 0.02
C ASN A 120 7.34 -6.87 -1.08
N ALA A 121 8.29 -7.76 -1.35
CA ALA A 121 8.09 -8.90 -2.23
C ALA A 121 8.89 -10.11 -1.72
N THR A 122 8.21 -11.22 -1.49
CA THR A 122 8.82 -12.43 -0.90
C THR A 122 8.85 -13.58 -1.90
N GLY A 123 7.95 -13.58 -2.89
CA GLY A 123 7.72 -14.71 -3.76
C GLY A 123 6.82 -15.79 -3.15
N ASP A 124 6.40 -15.62 -1.89
CA ASP A 124 5.30 -16.36 -1.29
C ASP A 124 3.99 -15.60 -1.53
N LEU A 125 3.12 -16.17 -2.36
CA LEU A 125 1.91 -15.48 -2.82
C LEU A 125 0.94 -15.13 -1.68
N VAL A 126 0.86 -15.95 -0.63
CA VAL A 126 0.00 -15.68 0.52
C VAL A 126 0.53 -14.49 1.31
N ALA A 127 1.84 -14.49 1.62
CA ALA A 127 2.47 -13.38 2.32
C ALA A 127 2.39 -12.08 1.52
N ASP A 128 2.61 -12.14 0.20
CA ASP A 128 2.54 -10.98 -0.68
C ASP A 128 1.09 -10.42 -0.78
N LEU A 129 0.07 -11.26 -0.89
CA LEU A 129 -1.34 -10.84 -0.87
C LEU A 129 -1.74 -10.17 0.46
N LEU A 130 -1.33 -10.75 1.60
CA LEU A 130 -1.55 -10.14 2.92
C LEU A 130 -0.84 -8.79 3.04
N SER A 131 0.38 -8.69 2.50
CA SER A 131 1.14 -7.43 2.45
C SER A 131 0.42 -6.36 1.61
N ASN A 132 -0.18 -6.76 0.48
CA ASN A 132 -0.94 -5.87 -0.39
C ASN A 132 -2.23 -5.40 0.29
N MET A 133 -3.01 -6.31 0.89
CA MET A 133 -4.20 -5.93 1.66
C MET A 133 -3.88 -4.93 2.77
N ALA A 134 -2.75 -5.12 3.47
CA ALA A 134 -2.30 -4.19 4.49
C ALA A 134 -1.80 -2.86 3.90
N ALA A 135 -1.22 -2.86 2.70
CA ALA A 135 -0.81 -1.65 1.99
C ALA A 135 -2.04 -0.82 1.61
N GLU A 136 -3.06 -1.41 0.99
CA GLU A 136 -4.31 -0.74 0.63
C GLU A 136 -4.97 -0.07 1.83
N GLN A 137 -5.04 -0.78 2.97
CA GLN A 137 -5.62 -0.20 4.19
C GLN A 137 -4.80 0.99 4.72
N ARG A 138 -3.47 0.95 4.61
CA ARG A 138 -2.62 2.07 5.06
C ARG A 138 -2.71 3.26 4.09
N ALA A 139 -2.72 3.02 2.78
CA ALA A 139 -2.92 4.04 1.76
C ALA A 139 -4.27 4.74 1.96
N LYS A 140 -5.33 3.95 2.15
CA LYS A 140 -6.67 4.44 2.50
C LYS A 140 -6.64 5.36 3.73
N VAL A 141 -6.03 4.93 4.84
CA VAL A 141 -5.95 5.76 6.06
C VAL A 141 -5.28 7.12 5.80
N VAL A 142 -4.19 7.14 5.02
CA VAL A 142 -3.52 8.39 4.64
C VAL A 142 -4.45 9.29 3.81
N TYR A 143 -5.14 8.74 2.81
CA TYR A 143 -6.14 9.49 2.05
C TYR A 143 -7.27 10.02 2.93
N GLU A 144 -7.76 9.25 3.90
CA GLU A 144 -8.81 9.74 4.78
C GLU A 144 -8.32 10.90 5.68
N TYR A 145 -7.04 10.91 6.09
CA TYR A 145 -6.47 12.05 6.81
C TYR A 145 -6.36 13.28 5.90
N LEU A 146 -5.89 13.10 4.67
CA LEU A 146 -5.79 14.17 3.68
C LEU A 146 -7.17 14.77 3.36
N TYR A 147 -8.19 13.92 3.17
CA TYR A 147 -9.57 14.33 2.88
C TYR A 147 -10.14 15.27 3.96
N ARG A 148 -9.87 14.97 5.23
CA ARG A 148 -10.37 15.75 6.39
C ARG A 148 -9.64 17.10 6.56
N GLN A 149 -8.50 17.29 5.90
CA GLN A 149 -7.65 18.49 6.04
C GLN A 149 -7.85 19.55 4.95
N ILE A 150 -8.66 19.28 3.92
CA ILE A 150 -8.93 20.22 2.83
C ILE A 150 -10.42 20.44 2.64
N ASN A 151 -10.83 21.63 2.18
CA ASN A 151 -12.22 21.97 1.85
C ASN A 151 -12.45 22.19 0.35
N ASP A 152 -11.41 22.12 -0.48
CA ASP A 152 -11.51 22.18 -1.94
C ASP A 152 -12.31 20.99 -2.45
N LYS A 153 -13.41 21.24 -3.17
CA LYS A 153 -14.34 20.18 -3.57
C LYS A 153 -13.77 19.29 -4.65
N GLY A 154 -12.99 19.83 -5.58
CA GLY A 154 -12.37 19.05 -6.66
C GLY A 154 -11.28 18.11 -6.12
N VAL A 155 -10.50 18.60 -5.16
CA VAL A 155 -9.51 17.76 -4.46
C VAL A 155 -10.21 16.66 -3.67
N ARG A 156 -11.27 16.99 -2.92
CA ARG A 156 -12.05 15.99 -2.17
C ARG A 156 -12.70 14.95 -3.08
N GLU A 157 -13.20 15.35 -4.25
CA GLU A 157 -13.77 14.42 -5.24
C GLU A 157 -12.71 13.44 -5.75
N THR A 158 -11.52 13.95 -6.11
CA THR A 158 -10.39 13.13 -6.56
C THR A 158 -9.92 12.15 -5.47
N ILE A 159 -9.72 12.63 -4.24
CA ILE A 159 -9.37 11.77 -3.09
C ILE A 159 -10.48 10.76 -2.80
N GLY A 160 -11.74 11.16 -2.94
CA GLY A 160 -12.89 10.28 -2.79
C GLY A 160 -12.88 9.14 -3.81
N PHE A 161 -12.56 9.43 -5.07
CA PHE A 161 -12.38 8.39 -6.08
C PHE A 161 -11.26 7.40 -5.67
N LEU A 162 -10.07 7.91 -5.36
CA LEU A 162 -8.90 7.10 -4.97
C LEU A 162 -9.22 6.20 -3.76
N LEU A 163 -9.84 6.75 -2.70
CA LEU A 163 -10.30 5.99 -1.53
C LEU A 163 -11.19 4.79 -1.88
N ASN A 164 -12.11 4.96 -2.83
CA ASN A 164 -13.00 3.88 -3.26
C ASN A 164 -12.25 2.82 -4.08
N ARG A 165 -11.17 3.22 -4.77
CA ARG A 165 -10.30 2.28 -5.48
C ARG A 165 -9.47 1.43 -4.51
N GLU A 166 -8.95 2.00 -3.42
CA GLU A 166 -8.24 1.21 -2.39
C GLU A 166 -9.13 0.13 -1.78
N GLU A 167 -10.41 0.44 -1.56
CA GLU A 167 -11.40 -0.53 -1.08
C GLU A 167 -11.62 -1.64 -2.10
N ALA A 168 -11.71 -1.30 -3.39
CA ALA A 168 -11.86 -2.28 -4.45
C ALA A 168 -10.61 -3.18 -4.58
N HIS A 169 -9.41 -2.60 -4.53
CA HIS A 169 -8.16 -3.35 -4.56
C HIS A 169 -8.06 -4.29 -3.36
N ASN A 170 -8.42 -3.82 -2.15
CA ASN A 170 -8.47 -4.67 -0.96
C ASN A 170 -9.42 -5.86 -1.12
N ALA A 171 -10.60 -5.63 -1.68
CA ALA A 171 -11.58 -6.69 -1.93
C ALA A 171 -11.07 -7.72 -2.96
N LEU A 172 -10.44 -7.25 -4.04
CA LEU A 172 -9.86 -8.12 -5.08
C LEU A 172 -8.70 -8.97 -4.54
N PHE A 173 -7.78 -8.37 -3.78
CA PHE A 173 -6.69 -9.13 -3.14
C PHE A 173 -7.22 -10.15 -2.12
N ARG A 174 -8.29 -9.83 -1.40
CA ARG A 174 -8.94 -10.78 -0.49
C ARG A 174 -9.55 -11.96 -1.24
N GLU A 175 -10.19 -11.73 -2.39
CA GLU A 175 -10.70 -12.81 -3.24
C GLU A 175 -9.56 -13.69 -3.76
N ALA A 176 -8.45 -13.09 -4.21
CA ALA A 176 -7.27 -13.84 -4.63
C ALA A 176 -6.67 -14.66 -3.49
N LEU A 177 -6.61 -14.11 -2.27
CA LEU A 177 -6.12 -14.80 -1.08
C LEU A 177 -6.95 -16.05 -0.77
N GLU A 178 -8.27 -15.95 -0.87
CA GLU A 178 -9.17 -17.08 -0.62
C GLU A 178 -8.88 -18.25 -1.58
N LYS A 179 -8.52 -17.98 -2.85
CA LYS A 179 -8.17 -19.01 -3.84
C LYS A 179 -6.87 -19.74 -3.51
N VAL A 180 -5.97 -19.13 -2.75
CA VAL A 180 -4.62 -19.66 -2.46
C VAL A 180 -4.38 -19.91 -0.97
N ARG A 181 -5.43 -19.85 -0.15
CA ARG A 181 -5.33 -19.87 1.32
C ARG A 181 -4.62 -21.10 1.90
N ASP A 182 -4.62 -22.23 1.19
CA ASP A 182 -3.99 -23.50 1.62
C ASP A 182 -2.60 -23.72 1.00
N THR A 183 -1.96 -22.64 0.53
CA THR A 183 -0.65 -22.65 -0.13
C THR A 183 0.37 -21.77 0.59
N GLY A 184 1.62 -21.77 0.12
CA GLY A 184 2.66 -20.87 0.61
C GLY A 184 2.85 -20.94 2.12
N SER A 185 2.97 -19.76 2.74
CA SER A 185 3.21 -19.59 4.17
C SER A 185 2.06 -20.04 5.07
N ASN A 186 0.87 -20.32 4.52
CA ASN A 186 -0.25 -20.86 5.30
C ASN A 186 -0.16 -22.38 5.50
N ARG A 187 0.76 -23.07 4.81
CA ARG A 187 1.01 -24.49 5.09
C ARG A 187 1.77 -24.64 6.40
N ASP A 188 1.36 -25.60 7.21
CA ASP A 188 2.07 -25.93 8.46
C ASP A 188 3.52 -26.31 8.16
N PHE A 189 4.45 -25.61 8.81
CA PHE A 189 5.89 -25.85 8.72
C PHE A 189 6.39 -26.84 9.80
N GLY A 190 5.48 -27.45 10.56
CA GLY A 190 5.80 -28.32 11.69
C GLY A 190 5.82 -27.55 13.00
N THR A 191 4.71 -26.88 13.31
CA THR A 191 4.57 -26.07 14.52
C THR A 191 4.65 -26.90 15.81
N THR A 192 5.28 -26.31 16.83
CA THR A 192 5.39 -26.91 18.18
C THR A 192 4.32 -26.34 19.11
N LEU A 193 4.26 -26.82 20.36
CA LEU A 193 3.39 -26.27 21.41
C LEU A 193 3.57 -24.75 21.61
N HIS A 194 4.73 -24.20 21.26
CA HIS A 194 4.98 -22.75 21.34
C HIS A 194 4.09 -21.93 20.41
N ALA A 195 3.64 -22.50 19.28
CA ALA A 195 2.68 -21.83 18.38
C ALA A 195 1.27 -21.70 19.01
N GLN A 196 1.01 -22.36 20.14
CA GLN A 196 -0.25 -22.34 20.87
C GLN A 196 -0.16 -21.57 22.19
N GLN A 197 0.91 -20.79 22.41
CA GLN A 197 1.14 -20.05 23.64
C GLN A 197 1.03 -18.54 23.41
N TYR A 198 0.22 -17.86 24.23
CA TYR A 198 0.25 -16.41 24.37
C TYR A 198 1.04 -16.06 25.63
N PHE A 199 2.19 -15.40 25.46
CA PHE A 199 3.02 -14.91 26.56
C PHE A 199 2.51 -13.55 27.03
N ASP A 200 1.86 -13.50 28.18
CA ASP A 200 1.39 -12.27 28.80
C ASP A 200 2.52 -11.57 29.56
N LEU A 201 3.32 -10.78 28.84
CA LEU A 201 4.58 -10.22 29.34
C LEU A 201 4.45 -8.90 30.09
N SER A 202 3.25 -8.33 30.23
CA SER A 202 3.02 -7.01 30.85
C SER A 202 1.73 -7.00 31.66
N THR A 203 1.72 -6.29 32.79
CA THR A 203 0.57 -6.22 33.71
C THR A 203 0.03 -4.81 33.91
N PRO A 204 -1.30 -4.61 34.03
CA PRO A 204 -2.35 -5.64 33.94
C PRO A 204 -2.47 -6.21 32.52
N GLY A 205 -2.76 -7.50 32.42
CA GLY A 205 -2.65 -8.26 31.18
C GLY A 205 -3.73 -9.34 31.00
N ARG A 206 -3.49 -10.22 30.03
CA ARG A 206 -4.30 -11.40 29.64
C ARG A 206 -5.73 -11.11 29.17
N TYR A 207 -5.83 -10.27 28.15
CA TYR A 207 -7.08 -9.97 27.45
C TYR A 207 -7.46 -10.97 26.35
N PHE A 208 -6.54 -11.86 25.98
CA PHE A 208 -6.74 -12.89 24.96
C PHE A 208 -6.33 -14.27 25.49
N ALA A 209 -7.00 -15.31 24.95
CA ALA A 209 -6.64 -16.69 25.22
C ALA A 209 -5.41 -17.12 24.40
N ASN A 210 -4.85 -18.28 24.76
CA ASN A 210 -3.85 -18.95 23.93
C ASN A 210 -4.41 -19.20 22.52
N PRO A 211 -3.60 -18.96 21.46
CA PRO A 211 -4.06 -19.12 20.09
C PRO A 211 -4.24 -20.59 19.72
N ASN A 212 -5.20 -20.87 18.83
CA ASN A 212 -5.31 -22.16 18.17
C ASN A 212 -4.75 -22.05 16.75
N THR A 213 -3.52 -22.49 16.57
CA THR A 213 -2.80 -22.49 15.29
C THR A 213 -2.89 -23.82 14.55
N SER A 214 -3.66 -24.78 15.06
CA SER A 214 -3.92 -26.03 14.35
C SER A 214 -4.66 -25.71 13.05
N PRO A 215 -4.18 -26.14 11.88
CA PRO A 215 -4.97 -26.08 10.65
C PRO A 215 -6.32 -26.75 10.93
N GLU A 216 -7.43 -26.15 10.48
CA GLU A 216 -8.71 -26.85 10.53
C GLU A 216 -8.52 -28.24 9.94
N ARG A 217 -8.84 -29.26 10.75
CA ARG A 217 -8.52 -30.66 10.48
C ARG A 217 -8.95 -30.98 9.05
N ARG A 218 -8.01 -31.39 8.18
CA ARG A 218 -8.39 -32.16 6.99
C ARG A 218 -9.23 -33.34 7.47
N LEU A 219 -10.30 -33.64 6.73
CA LEU A 219 -11.26 -34.70 7.03
C LEU A 219 -10.64 -36.11 7.08
N ASP A 220 -9.33 -36.25 6.87
CA ASP A 220 -8.59 -37.52 6.73
C ASP A 220 -7.74 -37.91 7.96
N GLY A 221 -7.71 -37.09 9.03
CA GLY A 221 -7.27 -37.55 10.36
C GLY A 221 -5.78 -37.84 10.55
N ALA A 222 -4.91 -37.59 9.58
CA ALA A 222 -3.47 -37.77 9.73
C ALA A 222 -2.81 -36.53 10.38
N ARG A 223 -2.09 -36.71 11.49
CA ARG A 223 -1.22 -35.67 12.05
C ARG A 223 0.12 -35.68 11.31
N PRO A 224 0.65 -34.55 10.84
CA PRO A 224 2.03 -34.48 10.36
C PRO A 224 3.00 -34.76 11.51
N GLU A 225 4.11 -35.45 11.20
CA GLU A 225 5.19 -35.69 12.17
C GLU A 225 5.81 -34.36 12.61
N GLN A 226 5.93 -34.16 13.93
CA GLN A 226 6.54 -32.96 14.48
C GLN A 226 8.07 -33.00 14.27
N PRO A 227 8.70 -31.88 13.87
CA PRO A 227 10.15 -31.80 13.85
C PRO A 227 10.71 -31.98 15.27
N GLN A 228 11.53 -33.01 15.46
CA GLN A 228 12.29 -33.20 16.69
C GLN A 228 13.46 -32.23 16.71
N TYR A 229 13.38 -31.18 17.53
CA TYR A 229 14.56 -30.39 17.87
C TYR A 229 15.50 -31.23 18.73
N PRO A 230 16.83 -31.17 18.51
CA PRO A 230 17.79 -31.79 19.41
C PRO A 230 17.56 -31.27 20.82
N GLN A 231 17.33 -32.16 21.78
CA GLN A 231 17.44 -31.78 23.18
C GLN A 231 18.93 -31.62 23.48
N ASP A 232 19.34 -30.37 23.69
CA ASP A 232 20.70 -30.06 24.11
C ASP A 232 21.02 -30.81 25.41
N ARG A 233 22.21 -31.41 25.44
CA ARG A 233 22.78 -32.18 26.57
C ARG A 233 23.35 -31.28 27.65
#